data_AF-A0A955L417-F1
#
_entry.id   AF-A0A955L417-F1
#
_cell.length_a   1.000
_cell.length_b   1.000
_cell.length_c   1.000
_cell.angle_alpha   90.00
_cell.angle_beta   90.00
_cell.angle_gamma   90.00
#
_symmetry.space_group_name_H-M   'P 1'
#
loop_
_entity.id
_entity.type
_entity.pdbx_description
1 polymer ?
#
loop_
_entity_poly.entity_id
_entity_poly.type
_entity_poly.pdbx_seq_one_letter_code
_entity_poly.pdbx_strand_id
1 'polypeptide(L)' 'MKELIKARRKLKDELYTVKMKHAMKGLKQTHSLRELRRKIARINTVLTVKVKENYGNNMK' A
#
# COMPACT_ATOMS: atom_id res chain seq x y z
N MET A 1 2.56 -10.55 -10.02
CA MET A 1 1.58 -9.46 -9.75
C MET A 1 0.57 -9.82 -8.64
N LYS A 2 0.01 -11.03 -8.61
CA LYS A 2 -1.01 -11.45 -7.62
C LYS A 2 -0.59 -11.21 -6.15
N GLU A 3 0.65 -11.57 -5.79
CA GLU A 3 1.22 -11.35 -4.45
C GLU A 3 1.27 -9.87 -4.04
N LEU A 4 1.69 -8.98 -4.95
CA LEU A 4 1.75 -7.53 -4.69
C LEU A 4 0.35 -6.93 -4.50
N ILE A 5 -0.65 -7.42 -5.24
CA ILE A 5 -2.05 -7.00 -5.09
C ILE A 5 -2.61 -7.47 -3.74
N LYS A 6 -2.30 -8.71 -3.34
CA LYS A 6 -2.69 -9.27 -2.04
C LYS A 6 -2.06 -8.49 -0.89
N ALA A 7 -0.76 -8.19 -0.97
CA ALA A 7 -0.04 -7.38 0.01
C ALA A 7 -0.63 -5.96 0.11
N ARG A 8 -0.97 -5.32 -1.02
CA ARG A 8 -1.62 -4.01 -1.04
C ARG A 8 -2.98 -4.01 -0.34
N ARG A 9 -3.79 -5.06 -0.53
CA ARG A 9 -5.10 -5.21 0.14
C ARG A 9 -4.91 -5.32 1.66
N LYS A 10 -4.05 -6.23 2.10
CA LYS A 10 -3.74 -6.41 3.53
C LYS A 10 -3.29 -5.11 4.21
N LEU A 11 -2.38 -4.36 3.57
CA LEU A 11 -1.90 -3.09 4.12
C LEU A 11 -2.98 -1.99 4.15
N LYS A 12 -3.93 -2.01 3.21
CA LYS A 12 -5.09 -1.09 3.24
C LYS A 12 -6.03 -1.43 4.40
N ASP A 13 -6.26 -2.71 4.66
CA ASP A 13 -7.10 -3.17 5.77
C ASP A 13 -6.44 -2.80 7.11
N GLU A 14 -5.14 -3.04 7.24
CA GLU A 14 -4.35 -2.60 8.42
C GLU A 14 -4.39 -1.07 8.59
N LEU A 15 -4.27 -0.31 7.51
CA LEU A 15 -4.38 1.16 7.56
C LEU A 15 -5.77 1.60 8.04
N TYR A 16 -6.83 0.92 7.64
CA TYR A 16 -8.18 1.21 8.11
C TYR A 16 -8.30 0.97 9.62
N THR A 17 -7.83 -0.18 10.11
CA THR A 17 -7.82 -0.47 11.55
C THR A 17 -7.04 0.56 12.35
N VAL A 18 -5.85 0.96 11.87
CA VAL A 18 -5.02 1.97 12.56
C VAL A 18 -5.67 3.35 12.51
N LYS A 19 -6.33 3.73 11.41
CA LYS A 19 -7.13 4.98 11.32
C LYS A 19 -8.29 4.98 12.33
N MET A 20 -9.02 3.87 12.47
CA MET A 20 -10.10 3.73 13.45
C MET A 20 -9.58 3.90 14.87
N LYS A 21 -8.50 3.18 15.23
CA LYS A 21 -7.85 3.32 16.54
C LYS A 21 -7.36 4.75 16.81
N HIS A 22 -6.85 5.43 15.78
CA HIS A 22 -6.43 6.84 15.88
C HIS A 22 -7.62 7.79 16.11
N ALA A 23 -8.72 7.58 15.39
CA ALA A 23 -9.93 8.39 15.54
C ALA A 23 -10.52 8.29 16.95
N MET A 24 -10.44 7.11 17.58
CA MET A 24 -10.83 6.89 18.96
C MET A 24 -9.84 7.45 20.00
N LYS A 25 -8.84 8.26 19.58
CA LYS A 25 -7.71 8.75 20.39
C LYS A 25 -6.90 7.63 21.09
N GLY A 26 -7.06 6.38 20.67
CA GLY A 26 -6.45 5.20 21.28
C GLY A 26 -5.08 4.82 20.69
N LEU A 27 -4.61 5.53 19.66
CA LEU A 27 -3.36 5.17 18.97
C LEU A 27 -2.16 5.93 19.55
N LYS A 28 -1.40 5.26 20.42
CA LYS A 28 -0.13 5.79 20.98
C LYS A 28 0.99 5.95 19.93
N GLN A 29 0.96 5.15 18.86
CA GLN A 29 2.03 5.11 17.84
C GLN A 29 1.56 5.66 16.49
N THR A 30 1.47 6.97 16.36
CA THR A 30 1.05 7.68 15.14
C THR A 30 1.99 7.47 13.94
N HIS A 31 3.26 7.14 14.18
CA HIS A 31 4.25 6.85 13.14
C HIS A 31 3.88 5.64 12.28
N SER A 32 3.19 4.65 12.86
CA SER A 32 2.73 3.44 12.16
C SER A 32 1.81 3.79 11.00
N LEU A 33 0.98 4.83 11.13
CA LEU A 33 0.10 5.33 10.08
C LEU A 33 0.90 5.86 8.88
N ARG A 34 1.99 6.60 9.14
CA ARG A 34 2.87 7.15 8.11
C ARG A 34 3.66 6.03 7.43
N GLU A 35 4.11 5.04 8.18
CA GLU A 35 4.83 3.89 7.65
C GLU A 35 3.94 3.03 6.73
N LEU A 36 2.71 2.72 7.15
CA LEU A 36 1.72 2.00 6.34
C LEU A 36 1.42 2.72 5.03
N ARG A 37 1.23 4.05 5.06
CA ARG A 37 1.04 4.87 3.85
C ARG A 37 2.23 4.76 2.90
N ARG A 38 3.47 4.85 3.41
CA ARG A 38 4.70 4.70 2.62
C ARG A 38 4.81 3.31 2.00
N LYS A 39 4.50 2.25 2.75
CA LYS A 39 4.51 0.87 2.26
C LYS A 39 3.52 0.68 1.10
N ILE A 40 2.30 1.21 1.21
CA ILE A 40 1.30 1.18 0.13
C ILE A 40 1.80 1.94 -1.10
N ALA A 41 2.37 3.13 -0.92
CA ALA A 41 2.91 3.93 -2.02
C ALA A 41 4.00 3.18 -2.79
N ARG A 42 4.94 2.54 -2.08
CA ARG A 42 6.01 1.71 -2.68
C ARG A 42 5.44 0.55 -3.49
N ILE A 43 4.45 -0.17 -2.97
CA ILE A 43 3.82 -1.28 -3.70
C ILE A 43 3.12 -0.76 -4.97
N ASN A 44 2.46 0.39 -4.90
CA ASN A 44 1.86 0.99 -6.08
C ASN A 44 2.92 1.35 -7.12
N THR A 45 4.05 1.94 -6.72
CA THR A 45 5.17 2.21 -7.65
C THR A 45 5.66 0.94 -8.33
N VAL A 46 5.91 -0.13 -7.57
CA VAL A 46 6.36 -1.42 -8.14
C VAL A 46 5.31 -2.01 -9.07
N LEU A 47 4.02 -1.93 -8.72
CA LEU A 47 2.94 -2.39 -9.59
C LEU A 47 2.88 -1.59 -10.89
N THR A 48 3.00 -0.26 -10.82
CA THR A 48 3.02 0.61 -12.00
C THR A 48 4.21 0.29 -12.91
N VAL A 49 5.41 0.10 -12.33
CA VAL A 49 6.59 -0.31 -13.10
C VAL A 49 6.37 -1.67 -13.77
N LYS A 50 5.91 -2.68 -13.03
CA LYS A 50 5.65 -4.03 -13.60
C LYS A 50 4.56 -4.03 -14.67
N VAL A 51 3.54 -3.18 -14.54
CA VAL A 51 2.52 -3.01 -15.58
C VAL A 51 3.15 -2.34 -16.80
N LYS A 52 3.96 -1.30 -16.64
CA LYS A 52 4.68 -0.67 -17.76
C LYS A 52 5.65 -1.63 -18.43
N GLU A 53 6.37 -2.48 -17.70
CA GLU A 53 7.26 -3.49 -18.28
C GLU A 53 6.47 -4.55 -19.07
N ASN A 54 5.37 -5.06 -18.51
CA ASN A 54 4.58 -6.11 -19.17
C ASN A 54 3.74 -5.63 -20.35
N TYR A 55 3.26 -4.37 -20.33
CA TYR A 55 2.35 -3.84 -21.37
C TYR A 55 3.01 -2.76 -22.26
N GLY A 56 4.06 -2.11 -21.80
CA GLY A 56 4.82 -1.09 -22.56
C GLY A 56 5.85 -1.68 -23.52
N ASN A 57 6.19 -2.98 -23.40
CA ASN A 57 7.03 -3.67 -24.37
C ASN A 57 6.29 -4.04 -25.67
N ASN A 58 4.97 -3.79 -25.75
CA ASN A 58 4.15 -3.96 -26.96
C ASN A 58 3.93 -2.66 -27.76
N MET A 59 4.70 -1.60 -27.47
CA MET A 59 4.67 -0.31 -28.19
C MET A 59 6.02 0.01 -28.86
N LYS A 60 6.78 -1.01 -29.26
CA LYS A 60 7.93 -0.87 -30.17
C LYS A 60 7.67 -1.65 -31.44
#